data_AF-A0AAE6RE68-F1
#
_entry.id   AF-A0AAE6RE68-F1
#
_cell.length_a   1.000
_cell.length_b   1.000
_cell.length_c   1.000
_cell.angle_alpha   90.00
_cell.angle_beta   90.00
_cell.angle_gamma   90.00
#
_symmetry.space_group_name_H-M   'P 1'
#
loop_
_entity.id
_entity.type
_entity.pdbx_description
1 polymer ?
#
loop_
_entity_poly.entity_id
_entity_poly.type
_entity_poly.pdbx_seq_one_letter_code
_entity_poly.pdbx_strand_id
1 'polypeptide(L)'
;MNIDNYSLAGPGQAPHRGAETIVPLDQRMGLQGAETSADPDPEFAQFYGAFMEWIASTAPSPGSIQRYLKQYANAGGELPYKTTQKQMDALTQVMVRMKEQGLEDSETYKEIRVALVSVSSANMFFKEFMQGVFKPSEDEDSRENINW
;
A
#
# COMPACT_ATOMS: atom_id res chain seq x y z
N MET A 1 -20.95 50.81 55.25
CA MET A 1 -19.92 50.73 56.30
C MET A 1 -18.93 49.68 55.85
N ASN A 2 -17.72 50.10 55.48
CA ASN A 2 -16.61 49.23 55.06
C ASN A 2 -16.12 48.39 56.24
N ILE A 3 -15.84 47.11 55.98
CA ILE A 3 -14.93 46.30 56.80
C ILE A 3 -14.03 45.52 55.85
N ASP A 4 -12.85 46.07 55.64
CA ASP A 4 -11.64 45.34 55.27
C ASP A 4 -11.07 44.68 56.54
N ASN A 5 -10.75 43.38 56.52
CA ASN A 5 -9.84 42.70 57.47
C ASN A 5 -9.48 41.30 56.95
N TYR A 6 -8.35 41.10 56.23
CA TYR A 6 -6.92 41.08 56.61
C TYR A 6 -6.41 39.68 57.03
N SER A 7 -5.13 39.44 56.69
CA SER A 7 -4.16 38.56 57.39
C SER A 7 -4.32 37.04 57.22
N LEU A 8 -3.27 36.20 57.18
CA LEU A 8 -1.81 36.31 57.18
C LEU A 8 -1.27 34.87 56.96
N ALA A 9 -0.06 34.73 56.41
CA ALA A 9 0.92 33.68 56.69
C ALA A 9 0.70 32.21 56.21
N GLY A 10 1.70 31.69 55.51
CA GLY A 10 2.11 30.28 55.58
C GLY A 10 2.50 29.65 54.25
N PRO A 11 3.80 29.41 53.97
CA PRO A 11 4.19 28.51 52.89
C PRO A 11 3.97 27.08 53.39
N GLY A 12 2.91 26.44 52.89
CA GLY A 12 2.55 25.06 53.20
C GLY A 12 2.39 24.24 51.92
N GLN A 13 3.37 23.37 51.66
CA GLN A 13 3.28 22.15 50.83
C GLN A 13 1.89 21.49 50.95
N ALA A 14 1.25 20.83 49.97
CA ALA A 14 1.56 20.22 48.66
C ALA A 14 0.18 19.74 48.09
N PRO A 15 0.07 18.97 46.99
CA PRO A 15 0.93 18.79 45.83
C PRO A 15 0.26 19.34 44.55
N HIS A 16 1.06 19.77 43.57
CA HIS A 16 0.57 19.86 42.21
C HIS A 16 0.17 18.45 41.76
N ARG A 17 -1.14 18.21 41.74
CA ARG A 17 -1.79 17.13 41.01
C ARG A 17 -1.13 17.09 39.64
N GLY A 18 -0.31 16.07 39.41
CA GLY A 18 0.35 15.87 38.13
C GLY A 18 -0.71 16.00 37.06
N ALA A 19 -0.49 16.92 36.12
CA ALA A 19 -1.18 16.87 34.86
C ALA A 19 -0.85 15.49 34.29
N GLU A 20 -1.76 14.54 34.48
CA GLU A 20 -1.70 13.26 33.80
C GLU A 20 -1.72 13.63 32.32
N THR A 21 -0.55 13.57 31.69
CA THR A 21 -0.45 13.57 30.25
C THR A 21 -1.26 12.37 29.82
N ILE A 22 -2.52 12.61 29.41
CA ILE A 22 -3.40 11.56 28.90
C ILE A 22 -2.80 11.17 27.56
N VAL A 23 -1.89 10.20 27.61
CA VAL A 23 -1.29 9.57 26.45
C VAL A 23 -2.45 8.91 25.69
N PRO A 24 -2.76 9.34 24.45
CA PRO A 24 -3.81 8.76 23.64
C PRO A 24 -3.62 7.24 23.54
N LEU A 25 -4.74 6.51 23.45
CA LEU A 25 -4.72 5.05 23.43
C LEU A 25 -3.82 4.50 22.30
N ASP A 26 -3.79 5.19 21.15
CA ASP A 26 -2.89 4.90 20.03
C ASP A 26 -1.39 4.93 20.38
N GLN A 27 -0.96 5.85 21.23
CA GLN A 27 0.43 5.88 21.75
C GLN A 27 0.72 4.70 22.66
N ARG A 28 -0.26 4.31 23.49
CA ARG A 28 -0.11 3.18 24.43
C ARG A 28 -0.15 1.83 23.74
N MET A 29 -0.87 1.72 22.63
CA MET A 29 -0.95 0.49 21.84
C MET A 29 0.21 0.33 20.84
N GLY A 30 1.16 1.29 20.77
CA GLY A 30 2.22 1.26 19.76
C GLY A 30 1.71 1.37 18.32
N LEU A 31 0.49 1.89 18.15
CA LEU A 31 -0.14 2.10 16.84
C LEU A 31 0.32 3.42 16.19
N GLN A 32 1.08 4.23 16.93
CA GLN A 32 1.74 5.42 16.44
C GLN A 32 3.01 5.06 15.65
N GLY A 33 2.78 4.42 14.51
CA GLY A 33 3.80 4.04 13.53
C GLY A 33 3.26 3.95 12.11
N ALA A 34 2.04 4.46 11.87
CA ALA A 34 1.48 4.62 10.54
C ALA A 34 0.92 6.04 10.37
N GLU A 35 1.64 7.04 10.91
CA GLU A 35 1.58 8.37 10.34
C GLU A 35 2.24 8.24 8.97
N THR A 36 1.41 8.01 7.94
CA THR A 36 1.77 8.03 6.52
C THR A 36 2.29 9.42 6.16
N SER A 37 3.52 9.69 6.56
CA SER A 37 4.44 10.57 5.85
C SER A 37 5.50 9.66 5.26
N ALA A 38 5.06 8.67 4.48
CA ALA A 38 5.94 8.02 3.54
C ALA A 38 6.32 9.11 2.55
N ASP A 39 7.55 9.60 2.64
CA ASP A 39 8.18 10.32 1.55
C ASP A 39 7.85 9.53 0.27
N PRO A 40 7.15 10.14 -0.71
CA PRO A 40 6.67 9.37 -1.84
C PRO A 40 7.89 8.82 -2.55
N ASP A 41 7.96 7.48 -2.66
CA ASP A 41 8.97 6.81 -3.44
C ASP A 41 9.14 7.59 -4.77
N PRO A 42 10.31 8.23 -4.99
CA PRO A 42 10.46 9.21 -6.07
C PRO A 42 10.38 8.55 -7.44
N GLU A 43 10.64 7.25 -7.53
CA GLU A 43 10.46 6.46 -8.74
C GLU A 43 8.98 6.22 -9.01
N PHE A 44 8.21 5.82 -7.98
CA PHE A 44 6.76 5.67 -8.10
C PHE A 44 6.08 6.99 -8.44
N ALA A 45 6.49 8.11 -7.85
CA ALA A 45 5.90 9.42 -8.15
C ALA A 45 6.06 9.81 -9.62
N GLN A 46 7.24 9.56 -10.20
CA GLN A 46 7.50 9.75 -11.63
C GLN A 46 6.62 8.84 -12.49
N PHE A 47 6.58 7.54 -12.16
CA PHE A 47 5.73 6.58 -12.84
C PHE A 47 4.26 6.99 -12.79
N TYR A 48 3.75 7.34 -11.60
CA TYR A 48 2.37 7.74 -11.39
C TYR A 48 2.00 8.95 -12.25
N GLY A 49 2.85 9.98 -12.29
CA GLY A 49 2.66 11.15 -13.15
C GLY A 49 2.56 10.76 -14.63
N ALA A 50 3.54 10.02 -15.14
CA ALA A 50 3.56 9.57 -16.53
C ALA A 50 2.36 8.67 -16.88
N PHE A 51 1.98 7.78 -15.96
CA PHE A 51 0.85 6.88 -16.15
C PHE A 51 -0.48 7.63 -16.23
N MET A 52 -0.70 8.60 -15.33
CA MET A 52 -1.92 9.41 -15.34
C MET A 52 -1.99 10.32 -16.58
N GLU A 53 -0.86 10.89 -17.02
CA GLU A 53 -0.77 11.66 -18.27
C GLU A 53 -1.11 10.80 -19.50
N TRP A 54 -0.57 9.58 -19.55
CA TRP A 54 -0.85 8.63 -20.63
C TRP A 54 -2.34 8.24 -20.68
N ILE A 55 -2.94 7.95 -19.52
CA ILE A 55 -4.38 7.64 -19.42
C ILE A 55 -5.22 8.81 -19.94
N ALA A 56 -4.91 10.03 -19.51
CA ALA A 56 -5.64 11.22 -19.90
C ALA A 56 -5.57 11.48 -21.42
N SER A 57 -4.45 11.10 -22.05
CA SER A 57 -4.20 11.34 -23.48
C SER A 57 -4.76 10.25 -24.41
N THR A 58 -4.82 8.99 -23.93
CA THR A 58 -5.07 7.83 -24.82
C THR A 58 -6.47 7.25 -24.67
N ALA A 59 -7.14 7.46 -23.53
CA ALA A 59 -8.33 6.72 -23.11
C ALA A 59 -8.09 5.18 -23.17
N PRO A 60 -7.78 4.53 -22.04
CA PRO A 60 -7.32 3.15 -22.04
C PRO A 60 -8.36 2.18 -22.64
N SER A 61 -7.93 1.38 -23.62
CA SER A 61 -8.69 0.24 -24.13
C SER A 61 -8.41 -1.02 -23.30
N PRO A 62 -9.22 -2.09 -23.40
CA PRO A 62 -8.93 -3.37 -22.74
C PRO A 62 -7.50 -3.86 -23.03
N GLY A 63 -6.76 -4.19 -21.97
CA GLY A 63 -5.36 -4.66 -22.04
C GLY A 63 -4.31 -3.60 -22.37
N SER A 64 -4.70 -2.35 -22.67
CA SER A 64 -3.74 -1.27 -22.96
C SER A 64 -2.88 -0.91 -21.75
N ILE A 65 -3.46 -0.91 -20.54
CA ILE A 65 -2.75 -0.65 -19.28
C ILE A 65 -1.62 -1.66 -19.08
N GLN A 66 -1.87 -2.95 -19.30
CA GLN A 66 -0.86 -4.01 -19.16
C GLN A 66 0.25 -3.85 -20.19
N ARG A 67 -0.10 -3.46 -21.43
CA ARG A 67 0.87 -3.17 -22.48
C ARG A 67 1.74 -1.97 -22.11
N TYR A 68 1.14 -0.90 -21.59
CA TYR A 68 1.85 0.27 -21.10
C TYR A 68 2.85 -0.10 -20.02
N LEU A 69 2.41 -0.84 -18.99
CA LEU A 69 3.31 -1.26 -17.90
C LEU A 69 4.51 -2.08 -18.39
N LYS A 70 4.32 -2.94 -19.41
CA LYS A 70 5.41 -3.72 -20.01
C LYS A 70 6.41 -2.89 -20.80
N GLN A 71 5.99 -1.73 -21.31
CA GLN A 71 6.77 -0.84 -22.17
C GLN A 71 7.32 0.38 -21.41
N TYR A 72 6.78 0.66 -20.23
CA TYR A 72 7.24 1.75 -19.38
C TYR A 72 8.71 1.53 -18.99
N ALA A 73 9.55 2.47 -19.42
CA ALA A 73 10.94 2.55 -19.03
C ALA A 73 11.11 3.64 -17.98
N ASN A 74 11.77 3.33 -16.87
CA ASN A 74 12.14 4.35 -15.88
C ASN A 74 13.26 5.26 -16.43
N ALA A 75 13.66 6.28 -15.67
CA ALA A 75 14.72 7.21 -16.09
C ALA A 75 16.07 6.50 -16.37
N GLY A 76 16.31 5.31 -15.79
CA GLY A 76 17.47 4.46 -16.04
C GLY A 76 17.34 3.57 -17.28
N GLY A 77 16.21 3.59 -17.98
CA GLY A 77 15.93 2.73 -19.14
C GLY A 77 15.51 1.30 -18.77
N GLU A 78 15.30 1.02 -17.49
CA GLU A 78 14.85 -0.29 -17.02
C GLU A 78 13.33 -0.44 -17.19
N LEU A 79 12.85 -1.69 -17.29
CA LEU A 79 11.43 -2.01 -17.39
C LEU A 79 10.92 -2.58 -16.04
N PRO A 80 10.67 -1.73 -15.02
CA PRO A 80 10.41 -2.18 -13.65
C PRO A 80 9.14 -3.05 -13.52
N TYR A 81 8.19 -2.89 -14.44
CA TYR A 81 6.90 -3.59 -14.42
C TYR A 81 6.80 -4.69 -15.48
N LYS A 82 7.91 -5.31 -15.86
CA LYS A 82 7.93 -6.41 -16.84
C LYS A 82 7.21 -7.67 -16.37
N THR A 83 7.18 -7.94 -15.06
CA THR A 83 6.57 -9.14 -14.48
C THR A 83 5.14 -8.88 -13.99
N THR A 84 4.29 -9.91 -14.01
CA THR A 84 2.90 -9.83 -13.54
C THR A 84 2.80 -9.42 -12.07
N GLN A 85 3.73 -9.88 -11.23
CA GLN A 85 3.79 -9.47 -9.83
C GLN A 85 4.06 -7.96 -9.70
N LYS A 86 5.07 -7.44 -10.41
CA LYS A 86 5.39 -6.00 -10.38
C LYS A 86 4.27 -5.14 -10.95
N GLN A 87 3.55 -5.62 -11.96
CA GLN A 87 2.36 -4.95 -12.48
C GLN A 87 1.24 -4.87 -11.44
N MET A 88 0.99 -5.97 -10.73
CA MET A 88 -0.02 -6.02 -9.66
C MET A 88 0.33 -5.04 -8.53
N ASP A 89 1.59 -5.03 -8.09
CA ASP A 89 2.08 -4.15 -7.03
C ASP A 89 1.93 -2.67 -7.46
N ALA A 90 2.34 -2.32 -8.69
CA ALA A 90 2.22 -0.97 -9.22
C ALA A 90 0.78 -0.49 -9.34
N LEU A 91 -0.12 -1.32 -9.88
CA LEU A 91 -1.54 -0.99 -10.01
C LEU A 91 -2.20 -0.82 -8.63
N THR A 92 -1.79 -1.63 -7.65
CA THR A 92 -2.27 -1.49 -6.26
C THR A 92 -1.83 -0.14 -5.67
N GLN A 93 -0.56 0.24 -5.82
CA GLN A 93 -0.05 1.53 -5.36
C GLN A 93 -0.75 2.71 -6.06
N VAL A 94 -1.01 2.62 -7.37
CA VAL A 94 -1.78 3.62 -8.11
C VAL A 94 -3.19 3.77 -7.52
N MET A 95 -3.88 2.66 -7.26
CA MET A 95 -5.22 2.71 -6.68
C MET A 95 -5.23 3.34 -5.29
N VAL A 96 -4.25 3.02 -4.44
CA VAL A 96 -4.08 3.67 -3.13
C VAL A 96 -3.89 5.18 -3.31
N ARG A 97 -2.98 5.59 -4.20
CA ARG A 97 -2.72 7.00 -4.47
C ARG A 97 -3.94 7.74 -5.01
N MET A 98 -4.75 7.10 -5.85
CA MET A 98 -6.00 7.65 -6.35
C MET A 98 -7.06 7.81 -5.25
N LYS A 99 -7.15 6.85 -4.31
CA LYS A 99 -8.05 6.99 -3.14
C LYS A 99 -7.68 8.18 -2.28
N GLU A 100 -6.39 8.38 -2.01
CA GLU A 100 -5.90 9.54 -1.26
C GLU A 100 -6.23 10.87 -1.93
N GLN A 101 -6.37 10.87 -3.27
CA GLN A 101 -6.78 12.04 -4.05
C GLN A 101 -8.31 12.18 -4.19
N GLY A 102 -9.10 11.26 -3.61
CA GLY A 102 -10.57 11.26 -3.74
C GLY A 102 -11.07 10.83 -5.12
N LEU A 103 -10.27 10.08 -5.88
CA LEU A 103 -10.58 9.63 -7.25
C LEU A 103 -11.20 8.23 -7.33
N GLU A 104 -11.67 7.67 -6.21
CA GLU A 104 -12.21 6.30 -6.15
C GLU A 104 -13.44 6.09 -7.04
N ASP A 105 -14.28 7.11 -7.23
CA ASP A 105 -15.48 7.00 -8.05
C ASP A 105 -15.23 7.28 -9.55
N SER A 106 -13.99 7.59 -9.93
CA SER A 106 -13.64 7.92 -11.32
C SER A 106 -13.71 6.69 -12.24
N GLU A 107 -14.07 6.92 -13.51
CA GLU A 107 -14.01 5.87 -14.54
C GLU A 107 -12.59 5.31 -14.70
N THR A 108 -11.58 6.17 -14.60
CA THR A 108 -10.16 5.77 -14.59
C THR A 108 -9.85 4.75 -13.50
N TYR A 109 -10.35 4.96 -12.28
CA TYR A 109 -10.12 4.04 -11.17
C TYR A 109 -10.81 2.68 -11.41
N LYS A 110 -11.99 2.66 -12.03
CA LYS A 110 -12.68 1.42 -12.42
C LYS A 110 -11.88 0.65 -13.48
N GLU A 111 -11.37 1.34 -14.51
CA GLU A 111 -10.53 0.72 -15.54
C GLU A 111 -9.24 0.13 -14.97
N ILE A 112 -8.58 0.87 -14.06
CA ILE A 112 -7.39 0.38 -13.35
C ILE A 112 -7.72 -0.85 -12.50
N ARG A 113 -8.88 -0.87 -11.84
CA ARG A 113 -9.36 -2.03 -11.08
C ARG A 113 -9.57 -3.25 -11.99
N VAL A 114 -10.16 -3.07 -13.16
CA VAL A 114 -10.33 -4.16 -14.15
C VAL A 114 -8.98 -4.70 -14.59
N ALA A 115 -8.02 -3.81 -14.89
CA ALA A 115 -6.66 -4.20 -15.24
C ALA A 115 -5.97 -4.97 -14.10
N LEU A 116 -6.13 -4.53 -12.85
CA LEU A 116 -5.58 -5.20 -11.67
C LEU A 116 -6.14 -6.62 -11.54
N VAL A 117 -7.46 -6.80 -11.63
CA VAL A 117 -8.09 -8.13 -11.57
C VAL A 117 -7.52 -9.05 -12.65
N SER A 118 -7.39 -8.56 -13.88
CA SER A 118 -6.84 -9.35 -14.99
C SER A 118 -5.37 -9.76 -14.75
N VAL A 119 -4.54 -8.84 -14.26
CA VAL A 119 -3.13 -9.13 -13.90
C VAL A 119 -3.06 -10.14 -12.76
N SER A 120 -3.89 -9.98 -11.72
CA SER A 120 -3.97 -10.90 -10.59
C SER A 120 -4.38 -12.31 -11.03
N SER A 121 -5.39 -12.44 -11.90
CA SER A 121 -5.80 -13.73 -12.45
C SER A 121 -4.69 -14.40 -13.26
N ALA A 122 -3.97 -13.64 -14.09
CA ALA A 122 -2.81 -14.16 -14.80
C ALA A 122 -1.72 -14.63 -13.82
N ASN A 123 -1.42 -13.85 -12.78
CA ASN A 123 -0.41 -14.21 -11.76
C ASN A 123 -0.78 -15.52 -11.04
N MET A 124 -2.05 -15.68 -10.66
CA MET A 124 -2.55 -16.91 -10.04
C MET A 124 -2.41 -18.11 -10.99
N PHE A 125 -2.82 -17.97 -12.24
CA PHE A 125 -2.66 -19.03 -13.24
C PHE A 125 -1.20 -19.48 -13.39
N PHE A 126 -0.27 -18.53 -13.48
CA PHE A 126 1.16 -18.87 -13.56
C PHE A 126 1.65 -19.60 -12.30
N LYS A 127 1.21 -19.19 -11.11
CA LYS A 127 1.58 -19.85 -9.85
C LYS A 127 1.04 -21.28 -9.78
N GLU A 128 -0.24 -21.49 -10.11
CA GLU A 128 -0.85 -22.83 -10.14
C GLU A 128 -0.18 -23.73 -11.17
N PHE A 129 0.11 -23.22 -12.36
CA PHE A 129 0.84 -23.96 -13.39
C PHE A 129 2.24 -24.39 -12.91
N MET A 130 2.99 -23.47 -12.31
CA MET A 130 4.31 -23.77 -11.76
C MET A 130 4.22 -24.81 -10.63
N GLN A 131 3.21 -24.74 -9.76
CA GLN A 131 3.00 -25.78 -8.76
C GLN A 131 2.66 -27.13 -9.39
N GLY A 132 1.83 -27.18 -10.43
CA GLY A 132 1.47 -28.43 -11.09
C GLY A 132 2.60 -29.08 -11.88
N VAL A 133 3.52 -28.29 -12.46
CA VAL A 133 4.68 -28.82 -13.22
C VAL A 133 5.83 -29.22 -12.30
N PHE A 134 6.07 -28.48 -11.22
CA PHE A 134 7.24 -28.66 -10.36
C PHE A 134 6.96 -29.35 -9.03
N LYS A 135 5.70 -29.61 -8.66
CA LYS A 135 5.42 -30.59 -7.60
C LYS A 135 5.67 -31.99 -8.18
N PRO A 136 6.65 -32.75 -7.67
CA PRO A 136 6.73 -34.16 -8.00
C PRO A 136 5.38 -34.80 -7.64
N SER A 137 4.89 -35.68 -8.51
CA SER A 137 3.65 -36.42 -8.24
C SER A 137 3.79 -37.10 -6.88
N GLU A 138 2.73 -37.10 -6.06
CA GLU A 138 2.69 -37.84 -4.77
C GLU A 138 3.05 -39.34 -4.95
N ASP A 139 3.09 -39.84 -6.18
CA ASP A 139 3.55 -41.17 -6.57
C ASP A 139 5.08 -41.37 -6.55
N GLU A 140 5.90 -40.32 -6.40
CA GLU A 140 7.37 -40.47 -6.30
C GLU A 140 7.83 -40.93 -4.91
N ASP A 141 7.09 -40.61 -3.83
CA ASP A 141 7.33 -41.19 -2.49
C ASP A 141 6.89 -42.67 -2.43
N SER A 142 6.04 -43.13 -3.36
CA SER A 142 5.65 -44.55 -3.48
C SER A 142 6.72 -45.44 -4.14
N ARG A 143 7.80 -44.85 -4.69
CA ARG A 143 8.87 -45.61 -5.36
C ARG A 143 9.78 -46.37 -4.41
N GLU A 144 9.76 -46.07 -3.11
CA GLU A 144 10.52 -46.79 -2.10
C GLU A 144 9.95 -48.18 -1.77
N ASN A 145 8.76 -48.53 -2.26
CA ASN A 145 8.11 -49.85 -2.06
C ASN A 145 7.91 -50.66 -3.35
N ILE A 146 8.63 -50.34 -4.44
CA ILE A 146 8.61 -51.17 -5.64
C ILE A 146 9.63 -52.29 -5.47
N ASN A 147 9.16 -53.49 -5.07
CA ASN A 147 9.93 -54.72 -5.18
C ASN A 147 10.09 -55.03 -6.69
N TRP A 148 11.34 -55.04 -7.15
CA TRP A 148 11.75 -55.38 -8.52
C TRP A 148 11.99 -56.89 -8.69
#